data_AF-A0A9P1ICW9-F1
#
_entry.id   AF-A0A9P1ICW9-F1
#
_cell.length_a   1.000
_cell.length_b   1.000
_cell.length_c   1.000
_cell.angle_alpha   90.00
_cell.angle_beta   90.00
_cell.angle_gamma   90.00
#
_symmetry.space_group_name_H-M   'P 1'
#
loop_
_entity.id
_entity.type
_entity.pdbx_description
1 polymer ?
#
loop_
_entity_poly.entity_id
_entity_poly.type
_entity_poly.pdbx_seq_one_letter_code
_entity_poly.pdbx_strand_id
1 'polypeptide(L)'
;MSVIFAFMLLQWFESLTAKLLMSPYLTGLKIIGDNPSQIKLWWTSDISKMIPIASMSSDVSFFIGGFFQWHYILSLANVLFIFAVERSFACCFISDYEQTPRNYLLVLILFFYHSFVLLMTYTFFYATFHFAIAFSFCMFPNVFASIMFLYTENYNKKIIDRFETSPTQYTLASRFQARENYKAQKLVTRVIICAIAMMTLGLCLVLILTLEVVPVMDTFINYLVDNIVHLNPLIVCPIFIWSVPSWKLFIRKHLPILFNRMNRRVNVRTPPSTNIDLKWLQLNQETDTYFKQLESAWH
;
A
#
# COMPACT_ATOMS: atom_id res chain seq x y z
N MET A 1 -12.18 -0.10 0.48
CA MET A 1 -10.99 -0.80 -0.07
C MET A 1 -10.64 -0.40 -1.50
N SER A 2 -11.46 -0.71 -2.50
CA SER A 2 -11.11 -0.50 -3.92
C SER A 2 -10.80 0.96 -4.27
N VAL A 3 -11.51 1.91 -3.63
CA VAL A 3 -11.30 3.34 -3.87
C VAL A 3 -9.96 3.82 -3.32
N ILE A 4 -9.60 3.46 -2.08
CA ILE A 4 -8.30 3.81 -1.48
C ILE A 4 -7.14 3.28 -2.35
N PHE A 5 -7.27 2.03 -2.81
CA PHE A 5 -6.27 1.43 -3.69
C PHE A 5 -6.16 2.18 -5.03
N ALA A 6 -7.29 2.57 -5.64
CA ALA A 6 -7.29 3.38 -6.85
C ALA A 6 -6.61 4.74 -6.63
N PHE A 7 -6.84 5.40 -5.49
CA PHE A 7 -6.13 6.63 -5.12
C PHE A 7 -4.62 6.42 -4.98
N MET A 8 -4.18 5.31 -4.39
CA MET A 8 -2.74 4.99 -4.29
C MET A 8 -2.10 4.75 -5.66
N LEU A 9 -2.83 4.11 -6.59
CA LEU A 9 -2.37 3.96 -7.97
C LEU A 9 -2.33 5.31 -8.70
N LEU A 10 -3.33 6.16 -8.48
CA LEU A 10 -3.33 7.52 -9.04
C LEU A 10 -2.16 8.34 -8.52
N GLN A 11 -1.74 8.11 -7.28
CA GLN A 11 -0.59 8.79 -6.71
C GLN A 11 0.74 8.40 -7.37
N TRP A 12 0.80 7.27 -8.08
CA TRP A 12 1.98 6.96 -8.90
C TRP A 12 2.18 7.98 -10.04
N PHE A 13 1.12 8.62 -10.55
CA PHE A 13 1.27 9.70 -11.53
C PHE A 13 1.98 10.92 -10.92
N GLU A 14 1.83 11.18 -9.62
CA GLU A 14 2.60 12.21 -8.91
C GLU A 14 4.10 11.90 -9.00
N SER A 15 4.49 10.64 -8.73
CA SER A 15 5.86 10.16 -8.88
C SER A 15 6.39 10.29 -10.31
N LEU A 16 5.57 9.96 -11.31
CA LEU A 16 5.91 10.16 -12.71
C LEU A 16 6.14 11.65 -13.04
N THR A 17 5.25 12.54 -12.59
CA THR A 17 5.41 13.98 -12.80
C THR A 17 6.66 14.53 -12.13
N ALA A 18 6.97 14.08 -10.91
CA ALA A 18 8.20 14.44 -10.21
C ALA A 18 9.43 14.05 -11.05
N LYS A 19 9.47 12.80 -11.54
CA LYS A 19 10.58 12.31 -12.37
C LYS A 19 10.74 13.07 -13.68
N LEU A 20 9.65 13.40 -14.36
CA LEU A 20 9.69 14.19 -15.59
C LEU A 20 10.26 15.59 -15.34
N LEU A 21 9.87 16.24 -14.24
CA LEU A 21 10.34 17.57 -13.86
C LEU A 21 11.82 17.58 -13.46
N MET A 22 12.30 16.54 -12.78
CA MET A 22 13.70 16.46 -12.34
C MET A 22 14.64 15.85 -13.39
N SER A 23 14.12 15.09 -14.37
CA SER A 23 14.95 14.37 -15.34
C SER A 23 16.00 15.23 -16.05
N PRO A 24 15.69 16.46 -16.54
CA PRO A 24 16.69 17.32 -17.19
C PRO A 24 17.88 17.68 -16.28
N TYR A 25 17.64 17.73 -14.98
CA TYR A 25 18.65 18.04 -13.97
C TYR A 25 19.49 16.82 -13.62
N LEU A 26 18.84 15.65 -13.52
CA LEU A 26 19.51 14.39 -13.19
C LEU A 26 20.37 13.84 -14.32
N THR A 27 20.00 14.09 -15.58
CA THR A 27 20.77 13.68 -16.76
C THR A 27 21.89 14.65 -17.10
N GLY A 28 21.97 15.80 -16.42
CA GLY A 28 22.95 16.85 -16.69
C GLY A 28 22.63 17.71 -17.92
N LEU A 29 21.41 17.62 -18.48
CA LEU A 29 20.97 18.52 -19.56
C LEU A 29 20.84 19.96 -19.07
N LYS A 30 20.49 20.15 -17.80
CA LYS A 30 20.47 21.45 -17.12
C LYS A 30 21.24 21.35 -15.82
N ILE A 31 22.32 22.12 -15.71
CA ILE A 31 23.21 22.14 -14.54
C ILE A 31 22.65 23.11 -13.50
N ILE A 32 22.66 22.70 -12.23
CA ILE A 32 22.30 23.54 -11.08
C ILE A 32 23.59 23.90 -10.34
N GLY A 33 23.95 25.18 -10.31
CA GLY A 33 25.18 25.67 -9.69
C GLY A 33 26.47 25.32 -10.48
N ASP A 34 27.62 25.43 -9.80
CA ASP A 34 28.96 25.33 -10.43
C ASP A 34 29.59 23.93 -10.34
N ASN A 35 28.94 22.95 -9.69
CA ASN A 35 29.51 21.62 -9.46
C ASN A 35 28.92 20.56 -10.42
N PRO A 36 29.74 19.85 -11.21
CA PRO A 36 29.29 18.80 -12.12
C PRO A 36 29.09 17.43 -11.44
N SER A 37 29.10 17.37 -10.10
CA SER A 37 28.96 16.12 -9.36
C SER A 37 27.52 15.58 -9.41
N GLN A 38 27.39 14.25 -9.37
CA GLN A 38 26.09 13.55 -9.34
C GLN A 38 25.19 14.13 -8.24
N ILE A 39 24.00 14.61 -8.64
CA ILE A 39 22.97 15.10 -7.72
C ILE A 39 22.50 13.94 -6.84
N LYS A 40 22.84 13.97 -5.55
CA LYS A 40 22.25 13.09 -4.54
C LYS A 40 20.90 13.68 -4.13
N LEU A 41 19.81 12.98 -4.45
CA LEU A 41 18.43 13.40 -4.13
C LEU A 41 17.99 13.06 -2.69
N TRP A 42 18.91 12.64 -1.83
CA TRP A 42 18.60 12.14 -0.49
C TRP A 42 19.07 13.10 0.59
N TRP A 43 18.49 12.95 1.77
CA TRP A 43 18.79 13.80 2.92
C TRP A 43 20.28 13.79 3.24
N THR A 44 20.86 14.98 3.42
CA THR A 44 22.20 15.15 3.99
C THR A 44 22.16 16.20 5.09
N SER A 45 22.89 16.00 6.18
CA SER A 45 23.07 17.01 7.22
C SER A 45 24.24 17.97 6.92
N ASP A 46 25.05 17.65 5.93
CA ASP A 46 26.25 18.40 5.59
C ASP A 46 25.93 19.46 4.54
N ILE A 47 25.92 20.73 4.96
CA ILE A 47 25.61 21.87 4.10
C ILE A 47 26.60 21.96 2.93
N SER A 48 27.84 21.52 3.12
CA SER A 48 28.87 21.55 2.08
C SER A 48 28.58 20.60 0.91
N LYS A 49 27.78 19.55 1.15
CA LYS A 49 27.36 18.57 0.14
C LYS A 49 26.06 18.97 -0.55
N MET A 50 25.37 20.02 -0.07
CA MET A 50 24.15 20.53 -0.68
C MET A 50 24.47 21.41 -1.88
N ILE A 51 23.66 21.31 -2.94
CA ILE A 51 23.82 22.14 -4.13
C ILE A 51 23.27 23.53 -3.81
N PRO A 52 24.07 24.61 -3.93
CA PRO A 52 23.59 25.96 -3.72
C PRO A 52 22.65 26.36 -4.87
N ILE A 53 21.42 26.74 -4.53
CA ILE A 53 20.43 27.24 -5.49
C ILE A 53 20.36 28.76 -5.34
N ALA A 54 20.74 29.49 -6.38
CA ALA A 54 20.80 30.96 -6.36
C ALA A 54 19.41 31.62 -6.25
N SER A 55 18.38 31.01 -6.84
CA SER A 55 16.99 31.49 -6.72
C SER A 55 15.99 30.37 -6.96
N MET A 56 14.87 30.38 -6.23
CA MET A 56 13.77 29.43 -6.49
C MET A 56 13.13 29.66 -7.87
N SER A 57 13.17 30.89 -8.39
CA SER A 57 12.59 31.30 -9.68
C SER A 57 13.31 30.75 -10.90
N SER A 58 14.62 30.47 -10.84
CA SER A 58 15.38 29.93 -11.98
C SER A 58 15.11 28.43 -12.21
N ASP A 59 14.76 27.70 -11.14
CA ASP A 59 14.69 26.24 -11.11
C ASP A 59 13.42 25.72 -10.44
N VAL A 60 12.30 26.39 -10.70
CA VAL A 60 10.97 26.05 -10.18
C VAL A 60 10.60 24.58 -10.47
N SER A 61 10.93 24.08 -11.67
CA SER A 61 10.65 22.69 -12.06
C SER A 61 11.37 21.67 -11.17
N PHE A 62 12.63 21.93 -10.81
CA PHE A 62 13.39 21.05 -9.91
C PHE A 62 12.77 21.05 -8.51
N PHE A 63 12.39 22.23 -8.02
CA PHE A 63 11.79 22.39 -6.70
C PHE A 63 10.43 21.68 -6.58
N ILE A 64 9.54 21.92 -7.55
CA ILE A 64 8.22 21.27 -7.59
C ILE A 64 8.38 19.75 -7.75
N GLY A 65 9.31 19.32 -8.61
CA GLY A 65 9.61 17.90 -8.80
C GLY A 65 10.10 17.23 -7.51
N GLY A 66 11.02 17.88 -6.79
CA GLY A 66 11.50 17.39 -5.50
C GLY A 66 10.40 17.35 -4.44
N PHE A 67 9.52 18.36 -4.39
CA PHE A 67 8.40 18.39 -3.45
C PHE A 67 7.42 17.24 -3.70
N PHE A 68 7.03 17.00 -4.96
CA PHE A 68 6.19 15.87 -5.35
C PHE A 68 6.86 14.52 -5.09
N GLN A 69 8.19 14.42 -5.28
CA GLN A 69 8.92 13.21 -4.93
C GLN A 69 8.84 12.91 -3.43
N TRP A 70 9.07 13.91 -2.58
CA TRP A 70 8.97 13.75 -1.13
C TRP A 70 7.55 13.44 -0.67
N HIS A 71 6.55 14.11 -1.23
CA HIS A 71 5.15 13.84 -0.93
C HIS A 71 4.76 12.40 -1.30
N TYR A 72 5.18 11.93 -2.47
CA TYR A 72 4.96 10.56 -2.90
C TYR A 72 5.64 9.54 -1.97
N ILE A 73 6.92 9.73 -1.63
CA ILE A 73 7.67 8.83 -0.74
C ILE A 73 7.02 8.75 0.64
N LEU A 74 6.66 9.91 1.22
CA LEU A 74 6.03 9.96 2.55
C LEU A 74 4.61 9.41 2.55
N SER A 75 3.86 9.58 1.46
CA SER A 75 2.57 8.92 1.28
C SER A 75 2.74 7.40 1.23
N LEU A 76 3.65 6.90 0.39
CA LEU A 76 3.93 5.47 0.31
C LEU A 76 4.34 4.88 1.67
N ALA A 77 5.11 5.65 2.45
CA ALA A 77 5.50 5.27 3.79
C ALA A 77 4.32 5.23 4.78
N ASN A 78 3.26 6.01 4.59
CA ASN A 78 2.12 6.07 5.53
C ASN A 78 0.87 5.33 5.02
N VAL A 79 1.00 4.61 3.91
CA VAL A 79 -0.06 3.85 3.23
C VAL A 79 -0.75 2.84 4.15
N LEU A 80 0.00 2.26 5.10
CA LEU A 80 -0.50 1.25 6.02
C LEU A 80 -1.48 1.82 7.03
N PHE A 81 -1.24 3.07 7.45
CA PHE A 81 -2.08 3.75 8.42
C PHE A 81 -3.48 3.98 7.87
N ILE A 82 -3.60 4.49 6.64
CA ILE A 82 -4.92 4.69 6.02
C ILE A 82 -5.68 3.37 5.83
N PHE A 83 -4.99 2.29 5.45
CA PHE A 83 -5.61 0.96 5.38
C PHE A 83 -6.06 0.45 6.75
N ALA A 84 -5.28 0.66 7.80
CA ALA A 84 -5.64 0.24 9.16
C ALA A 84 -6.91 0.96 9.63
N VAL A 85 -6.97 2.27 9.45
CA VAL A 85 -8.12 3.11 9.81
C VAL A 85 -9.38 2.69 9.05
N GLU A 86 -9.29 2.53 7.73
CA GLU A 86 -10.45 2.10 6.94
C GLU A 86 -10.94 0.70 7.34
N ARG A 87 -10.02 -0.23 7.65
CA ARG A 87 -10.39 -1.56 8.14
C ARG A 87 -11.07 -1.50 9.49
N SER A 88 -10.58 -0.69 10.42
CA SER A 88 -11.23 -0.52 11.73
C SER A 88 -12.66 0.01 11.57
N PHE A 89 -12.90 1.00 10.71
CA PHE A 89 -14.25 1.48 10.43
C PHE A 89 -15.16 0.43 9.80
N ALA A 90 -14.67 -0.33 8.83
CA ALA A 90 -15.43 -1.43 8.23
C ALA A 90 -15.85 -2.49 9.26
N CYS A 91 -15.05 -2.69 10.31
CA CYS A 91 -15.35 -3.64 11.39
C CYS A 91 -16.28 -3.05 12.46
N CYS A 92 -16.13 -1.78 12.81
CA CYS A 92 -17.01 -1.11 13.76
C CYS A 92 -18.44 -0.95 13.21
N PHE A 93 -18.60 -0.74 11.90
CA PHE A 93 -19.90 -0.51 11.26
C PHE A 93 -20.49 -1.75 10.58
N ILE A 94 -20.16 -2.95 11.06
CA ILE A 94 -20.52 -4.22 10.42
C ILE A 94 -22.03 -4.43 10.22
N SER A 95 -22.88 -3.86 11.08
CA SER A 95 -24.35 -3.98 11.00
C SER A 95 -24.95 -3.25 9.80
N ASP A 96 -24.40 -2.08 9.46
CA ASP A 96 -25.05 -1.11 8.58
C ASP A 96 -24.14 -0.67 7.43
N TYR A 97 -23.02 -1.37 7.21
CA TYR A 97 -21.98 -0.97 6.26
C TYR A 97 -22.50 -0.89 4.82
N GLU A 98 -23.34 -1.85 4.41
CA GLU A 98 -23.92 -1.89 3.06
C GLU A 98 -25.26 -1.14 2.95
N GLN A 99 -25.94 -0.91 4.06
CA GLN A 99 -27.26 -0.27 4.06
C GLN A 99 -27.18 1.26 3.91
N THR A 100 -26.07 1.85 4.33
CA THR A 100 -25.86 3.31 4.27
C THR A 100 -24.54 3.63 3.58
N PRO A 101 -24.55 4.28 2.40
CA PRO A 101 -23.32 4.66 1.72
C PRO A 101 -22.62 5.77 2.51
N ARG A 102 -21.60 5.41 3.29
CA ARG A 102 -20.80 6.37 4.10
C ARG A 102 -19.61 6.91 3.31
N ASN A 103 -19.85 7.38 2.09
CA ASN A 103 -18.78 7.94 1.24
C ASN A 103 -18.08 9.13 1.90
N TYR A 104 -18.77 9.87 2.78
CA TYR A 104 -18.18 10.97 3.54
C TYR A 104 -17.05 10.51 4.47
N LEU A 105 -17.12 9.30 5.05
CA LEU A 105 -16.05 8.78 5.91
C LEU A 105 -14.78 8.55 5.08
N LEU A 106 -14.92 7.99 3.88
CA LEU A 106 -13.81 7.79 2.96
C LEU A 106 -13.17 9.13 2.58
N VAL A 107 -13.99 10.13 2.21
CA VAL A 107 -13.51 11.47 1.85
C VAL A 107 -12.78 12.12 3.03
N LEU A 108 -13.33 12.00 4.24
CA LEU A 108 -12.74 12.54 5.45
C LEU A 108 -11.39 11.88 5.78
N ILE A 109 -11.32 10.55 5.68
CA ILE A 109 -10.08 9.79 5.88
C ILE A 109 -9.01 10.23 4.87
N LEU A 110 -9.35 10.33 3.59
CA LEU A 110 -8.43 10.76 2.54
C LEU A 110 -7.97 12.21 2.74
N PHE A 111 -8.88 13.11 3.12
CA PHE A 111 -8.57 14.51 3.38
C PHE A 111 -7.58 14.67 4.53
N PHE A 112 -7.83 14.02 5.68
CA PHE A 112 -6.92 14.06 6.83
C PHE A 112 -5.57 13.41 6.51
N TYR A 113 -5.59 12.29 5.77
CA TYR A 113 -4.38 11.61 5.33
C TYR A 113 -3.49 12.50 4.47
N HIS A 114 -4.05 13.10 3.41
CA HIS A 114 -3.27 13.97 2.53
C HIS A 114 -2.82 15.25 3.23
N SER A 115 -3.65 15.82 4.11
CA SER A 115 -3.24 16.97 4.92
C SER A 115 -2.06 16.63 5.84
N PHE A 116 -2.08 15.45 6.46
CA PHE A 116 -0.98 14.96 7.30
C PHE A 116 0.29 14.72 6.49
N VAL A 117 0.20 14.02 5.34
CA VAL A 117 1.35 13.76 4.47
C VAL A 117 1.93 15.06 3.91
N LEU A 118 1.09 16.04 3.57
CA LEU A 118 1.54 17.35 3.08
C LEU A 118 2.28 18.15 4.15
N LEU A 119 1.79 18.13 5.39
CA LEU A 119 2.50 18.72 6.54
C LEU A 119 3.86 18.05 6.75
N MET A 120 3.90 16.72 6.71
CA MET A 120 5.14 15.95 6.81
C MET A 120 6.11 16.31 5.67
N THR A 121 5.61 16.38 4.44
CA THR A 121 6.39 16.76 3.26
C THR A 121 7.02 18.13 3.45
N TYR A 122 6.25 19.12 3.90
CA TYR A 122 6.77 20.46 4.16
C TYR A 122 7.94 20.42 5.16
N THR A 123 7.79 19.70 6.28
CA THR A 123 8.84 19.62 7.31
C THR A 123 10.10 18.90 6.85
N PHE A 124 9.96 17.83 6.05
CA PHE A 124 11.09 17.11 5.46
C PHE A 124 11.78 17.91 4.36
N PHE A 125 11.01 18.53 3.48
CA PHE A 125 11.52 19.23 2.32
C PHE A 125 12.33 20.47 2.73
N TYR A 126 11.87 21.22 3.73
CA TYR A 126 12.60 22.38 4.27
C TYR A 126 13.56 22.02 5.40
N ALA A 127 13.80 20.73 5.65
CA ALA A 127 14.68 20.22 6.70
C ALA A 127 14.47 20.89 8.07
N THR A 128 13.21 21.17 8.45
CA THR A 128 12.88 21.96 9.65
C THR A 128 13.29 21.25 10.94
N PHE A 129 13.34 19.92 10.92
CA PHE A 129 13.73 19.08 12.06
C PHE A 129 14.97 18.26 11.76
N HIS A 130 15.69 17.86 12.81
CA HIS A 130 16.74 16.85 12.69
C HIS A 130 16.17 15.55 12.10
N PHE A 131 16.98 14.88 11.27
CA PHE A 131 16.62 13.64 10.58
C PHE A 131 15.99 12.60 11.52
N ALA A 132 16.55 12.41 12.72
CA ALA A 132 16.03 11.44 13.69
C ALA A 132 14.59 11.75 14.11
N ILE A 133 14.27 13.02 14.38
CA ILE A 133 12.93 13.46 14.77
C ILE A 133 11.95 13.26 13.61
N ALA A 134 12.34 13.71 12.41
CA ALA A 134 11.55 13.57 11.20
C ALA A 134 11.26 12.08 10.89
N PHE A 135 12.29 11.24 11.00
CA PHE A 135 12.18 9.79 10.84
C PHE A 135 11.23 9.16 11.87
N SER A 136 11.32 9.55 13.15
CA SER A 136 10.39 9.07 14.18
C SER A 136 8.93 9.45 13.88
N PHE A 137 8.68 10.67 13.40
CA PHE A 137 7.34 11.08 12.97
C PHE A 137 6.80 10.26 11.78
N CYS A 138 7.67 9.80 10.88
CA CYS A 138 7.30 8.92 9.77
C CYS A 138 7.00 7.48 10.23
N MET A 139 7.72 6.99 11.24
CA MET A 139 7.55 5.62 11.75
C MET A 139 6.36 5.47 12.70
N PHE A 140 6.02 6.51 13.46
CA PHE A 140 4.96 6.45 14.47
C PHE A 140 3.58 6.00 13.92
N PRO A 141 3.07 6.55 12.80
CA PRO A 141 1.80 6.11 12.21
C PRO A 141 1.83 4.64 11.79
N ASN A 142 2.98 4.11 11.36
CA ASN A 142 3.12 2.72 10.93
C ASN A 142 3.09 1.73 12.10
N VAL A 143 3.71 2.08 13.23
CA VAL A 143 3.61 1.28 14.46
C VAL A 143 2.15 1.27 14.95
N PHE A 144 1.52 2.43 14.98
CA PHE A 144 0.12 2.55 15.39
C PHE A 144 -0.82 1.79 14.44
N ALA A 145 -0.60 1.87 13.13
CA ALA A 145 -1.33 1.10 12.12
C ALA A 145 -1.23 -0.41 12.37
N SER A 146 -0.03 -0.90 12.69
CA SER A 146 0.21 -2.32 12.98
C SER A 146 -0.59 -2.79 14.20
N ILE A 147 -0.63 -1.97 15.26
CA ILE A 147 -1.45 -2.24 16.46
C ILE A 147 -2.94 -2.25 16.10
N MET A 148 -3.42 -1.26 15.35
CA MET A 148 -4.81 -1.21 14.88
C MET A 148 -5.18 -2.44 14.04
N PHE A 149 -4.29 -2.91 13.17
CA PHE A 149 -4.50 -4.10 12.36
C PHE A 149 -4.67 -5.35 13.23
N LEU A 150 -3.79 -5.56 14.20
CA LEU A 150 -3.86 -6.69 15.13
C LEU A 150 -5.13 -6.62 15.99
N TYR A 151 -5.49 -5.43 16.47
CA TYR A 151 -6.72 -5.21 17.22
C TYR A 151 -7.95 -5.55 16.38
N THR A 152 -7.99 -5.06 15.13
CA THR A 152 -9.10 -5.27 14.20
C THR A 152 -9.25 -6.75 13.85
N GLU A 153 -8.15 -7.47 13.62
CA GLU A 153 -8.16 -8.92 13.39
C GLU A 153 -8.71 -9.69 14.60
N ASN A 154 -8.23 -9.37 15.80
CA ASN A 154 -8.70 -10.02 17.03
C ASN A 154 -10.17 -9.70 17.32
N TYR A 155 -10.60 -8.47 17.05
CA TYR A 155 -11.98 -8.05 17.19
C TYR A 155 -12.90 -8.82 16.22
N ASN A 156 -12.50 -8.93 14.95
CA ASN A 156 -13.25 -9.69 13.95
C ASN A 156 -13.38 -11.17 14.31
N LYS A 157 -12.31 -11.81 14.79
CA LYS A 157 -12.38 -13.20 15.30
C LYS A 157 -13.40 -13.33 16.42
N LYS A 158 -13.33 -12.44 17.44
CA LYS A 158 -14.29 -12.44 18.56
C LYS A 158 -15.74 -12.19 18.14
N ILE A 159 -15.96 -11.43 17.07
CA ILE A 159 -17.31 -11.23 16.51
C ILE A 159 -17.81 -12.50 15.85
N ILE A 160 -16.98 -13.15 15.03
CA ILE A 160 -17.33 -14.42 14.38
C ILE A 160 -17.62 -15.49 15.42
N ASP A 161 -16.79 -15.62 16.45
CA ASP A 161 -17.00 -16.57 17.54
C ASP A 161 -18.35 -16.31 18.24
N ARG A 162 -18.71 -15.04 18.49
CA ARG A 162 -20.01 -14.67 19.06
C ARG A 162 -21.20 -15.04 18.17
N PHE A 163 -21.05 -14.94 16.85
CA PHE A 163 -22.08 -15.38 15.90
C PHE A 163 -22.24 -16.89 15.85
N GLU A 164 -21.22 -17.65 16.21
CA GLU A 164 -21.27 -19.11 16.30
C GLU A 164 -21.88 -19.57 17.62
N THR A 165 -21.60 -18.87 18.73
CA THR A 165 -22.19 -19.19 20.04
C THR A 165 -23.64 -18.73 20.20
N SER A 166 -24.07 -17.67 19.51
CA SER A 166 -25.40 -17.07 19.67
C SER A 166 -26.06 -16.76 18.31
N PRO A 167 -26.40 -17.80 17.52
CA PRO A 167 -26.84 -17.65 16.13
C PRO A 167 -28.21 -16.97 15.98
N THR A 168 -29.06 -17.01 17.01
CA THR A 168 -30.44 -16.48 16.97
C THR A 168 -30.54 -14.98 17.22
N GLN A 169 -29.48 -14.35 17.76
CA GLN A 169 -29.49 -12.93 18.13
C GLN A 169 -29.16 -12.00 16.95
N TYR A 170 -28.67 -12.54 15.83
CA TYR A 170 -28.12 -11.77 14.72
C TYR A 170 -28.73 -12.16 13.37
N THR A 171 -28.88 -11.18 12.49
CA THR A 171 -29.41 -11.40 11.14
C THR A 171 -28.42 -12.19 10.29
N LEU A 172 -28.93 -13.01 9.38
CA LEU A 172 -28.11 -13.79 8.46
C LEU A 172 -27.15 -12.91 7.65
N ALA A 173 -27.63 -11.74 7.20
CA ALA A 173 -26.84 -10.77 6.45
C ALA A 173 -25.60 -10.29 7.24
N SER A 174 -25.75 -9.95 8.52
CA SER A 174 -24.63 -9.49 9.36
C SER A 174 -23.54 -10.56 9.54
N ARG A 175 -23.95 -11.83 9.65
CA ARG A 175 -23.03 -12.97 9.77
C ARG A 175 -22.25 -13.22 8.49
N PHE A 176 -22.93 -13.14 7.34
CA PHE A 176 -22.31 -13.26 6.02
C PHE A 176 -21.30 -12.13 5.80
N GLN A 177 -21.70 -10.88 6.07
CA GLN A 177 -20.84 -9.71 5.94
C GLN A 177 -19.58 -9.82 6.82
N ALA A 178 -19.71 -10.32 8.05
CA ALA A 178 -18.56 -10.52 8.93
C ALA A 178 -17.57 -11.56 8.41
N ARG A 179 -18.07 -12.68 7.89
CA ARG A 179 -17.23 -13.72 7.29
C ARG A 179 -16.53 -13.21 6.04
N GLU A 180 -17.23 -12.46 5.18
CA GLU A 180 -16.63 -11.88 3.97
C GLU A 180 -15.62 -10.78 4.31
N ASN A 181 -15.89 -9.91 5.28
CA ASN A 181 -14.95 -8.90 5.78
C ASN A 181 -13.67 -9.52 6.35
N TYR A 182 -13.78 -10.59 7.13
CA TYR A 182 -12.62 -11.30 7.68
C TYR A 182 -11.80 -11.99 6.59
N LYS A 183 -12.46 -12.62 5.60
CA LYS A 183 -11.81 -13.21 4.43
C LYS A 183 -11.09 -12.14 3.59
N ALA A 184 -11.76 -11.02 3.31
CA ALA A 184 -11.19 -9.88 2.60
C ALA A 184 -9.99 -9.28 3.35
N GLN A 185 -10.09 -9.15 4.67
CA GLN A 185 -8.96 -8.71 5.51
C GLN A 185 -7.77 -9.64 5.36
N LYS A 186 -7.95 -10.96 5.44
CA LYS A 186 -6.85 -11.93 5.28
C LYS A 186 -6.18 -11.88 3.90
N LEU A 187 -6.94 -11.58 2.85
CA LEU A 187 -6.40 -11.36 1.50
C LEU A 187 -5.56 -10.07 1.46
N VAL A 188 -6.09 -8.98 2.01
CA VAL A 188 -5.41 -7.69 2.11
C VAL A 188 -4.12 -7.78 2.95
N THR A 189 -4.13 -8.53 4.06
CA THR A 189 -2.96 -8.72 4.93
C THR A 189 -1.74 -9.24 4.15
N ARG A 190 -1.94 -10.12 3.16
CA ARG A 190 -0.83 -10.63 2.33
C ARG A 190 -0.19 -9.52 1.51
N VAL A 191 -1.01 -8.67 0.89
CA VAL A 191 -0.54 -7.52 0.10
C VAL A 191 0.18 -6.51 1.01
N ILE A 192 -0.37 -6.27 2.19
CA ILE A 192 0.20 -5.38 3.21
C ILE A 192 1.55 -5.89 3.73
N ILE A 193 1.70 -7.18 4.01
CA ILE A 193 2.98 -7.75 4.45
C ILE A 193 4.07 -7.54 3.38
N CYS A 194 3.73 -7.76 2.11
CA CYS A 194 4.67 -7.48 1.02
C CYS A 194 5.01 -5.99 0.92
N ALA A 195 4.04 -5.10 1.08
CA ALA A 195 4.27 -3.66 1.10
C ALA A 195 5.18 -3.23 2.27
N ILE A 196 4.94 -3.76 3.48
CA ILE A 196 5.80 -3.56 4.66
C ILE A 196 7.22 -4.03 4.38
N ALA A 197 7.39 -5.22 3.80
CA ALA A 197 8.71 -5.76 3.51
C ALA A 197 9.50 -4.86 2.54
N MET A 198 8.85 -4.37 1.48
CA MET A 198 9.48 -3.44 0.53
C MET A 198 9.80 -2.09 1.18
N MET A 199 8.88 -1.56 1.98
CA MET A 199 9.08 -0.30 2.68
C MET A 199 10.24 -0.39 3.67
N THR A 200 10.29 -1.45 4.49
CA THR A 200 11.41 -1.70 5.42
C THR A 200 12.73 -1.84 4.68
N LEU A 201 12.76 -2.56 3.55
CA LEU A 201 13.95 -2.66 2.72
C LEU A 201 14.40 -1.28 2.22
N GLY A 202 13.47 -0.46 1.69
CA GLY A 202 13.76 0.90 1.24
C GLY A 202 14.31 1.78 2.37
N LEU A 203 13.69 1.73 3.55
CA LEU A 203 14.15 2.48 4.74
C LEU A 203 15.55 2.05 5.18
N CYS A 204 15.86 0.75 5.21
CA CYS A 204 17.19 0.26 5.54
C CYS A 204 18.26 0.78 4.58
N LEU A 205 17.97 0.79 3.27
CA LEU A 205 18.89 1.31 2.26
C LEU A 205 19.09 2.83 2.39
N VAL A 206 18.02 3.58 2.69
CA VAL A 206 18.11 5.02 2.99
C VAL A 206 18.97 5.27 4.22
N LEU A 207 18.80 4.49 5.30
CA LEU A 207 19.65 4.62 6.49
C LEU A 207 21.12 4.34 6.20
N ILE A 208 21.43 3.33 5.37
CA ILE A 208 22.80 3.03 4.93
C ILE A 208 23.42 4.22 4.19
N LEU A 209 22.64 4.89 3.32
CA LEU A 209 23.06 6.09 2.59
C LEU A 209 23.26 7.29 3.52
N THR A 210 22.27 7.59 4.36
CA THR A 210 22.30 8.77 5.25
C THR A 210 23.41 8.67 6.30
N LEU A 211 23.73 7.46 6.77
CA LEU A 211 24.81 7.21 7.73
C LEU A 211 26.18 6.97 7.07
N GLU A 212 26.27 7.08 5.74
CA GLU A 212 27.51 6.89 4.96
C GLU A 212 28.24 5.58 5.29
N VAL A 213 27.50 4.49 5.53
CA VAL A 213 28.07 3.21 6.00
C VAL A 213 28.96 2.57 4.93
N VAL A 214 28.60 2.70 3.65
CA VAL A 214 29.36 2.15 2.51
C VAL A 214 29.45 3.18 1.37
N PRO A 215 30.30 4.22 1.50
CA PRO A 215 30.36 5.34 0.55
C PRO A 215 30.71 4.92 -0.89
N VAL A 216 31.47 3.84 -1.04
CA VAL A 216 31.90 3.29 -2.34
C VAL A 216 30.69 2.81 -3.17
N MET A 217 29.61 2.41 -2.51
CA MET A 217 28.41 1.87 -3.17
C MET A 217 27.25 2.87 -3.21
N ASP A 218 27.47 4.14 -2.84
CA ASP A 218 26.42 5.17 -2.76
C ASP A 218 25.61 5.29 -4.05
N THR A 219 26.26 5.34 -5.22
CA THR A 219 25.57 5.45 -6.51
C THR A 219 24.70 4.22 -6.79
N PHE A 220 25.18 3.03 -6.46
CA PHE A 220 24.43 1.79 -6.65
C PHE A 220 23.25 1.70 -5.68
N ILE A 221 23.45 2.01 -4.40
CA ILE A 221 22.39 1.99 -3.39
C ILE A 221 21.33 3.07 -3.72
N ASN A 222 21.74 4.27 -4.13
CA ASN A 222 20.83 5.32 -4.60
C ASN A 222 19.97 4.83 -5.76
N TYR A 223 20.56 4.13 -6.74
CA TYR A 223 19.82 3.54 -7.85
C TYR A 223 18.80 2.49 -7.35
N LEU A 224 19.17 1.64 -6.40
CA LEU A 224 18.25 0.66 -5.82
C LEU A 224 17.07 1.31 -5.09
N VAL A 225 17.32 2.32 -4.25
CA VAL A 225 16.27 3.04 -3.53
C VAL A 225 15.34 3.71 -4.52
N ASP A 226 15.88 4.36 -5.55
CA ASP A 226 15.09 5.03 -6.58
C ASP A 226 14.16 4.05 -7.30
N ASN A 227 14.65 2.87 -7.67
CA ASN A 227 13.85 1.84 -8.32
C ASN A 227 12.78 1.25 -7.37
N ILE A 228 13.10 1.01 -6.10
CA ILE A 228 12.13 0.51 -5.11
C ILE A 228 10.96 1.48 -4.95
N VAL A 229 11.24 2.78 -4.92
CA VAL A 229 10.21 3.82 -4.78
C VAL A 229 9.33 3.92 -6.02
N HIS A 230 9.92 3.95 -7.23
CA HIS A 230 9.20 4.28 -8.46
C HIS A 230 8.59 3.07 -9.18
N LEU A 231 9.17 1.87 -9.00
CA LEU A 231 8.70 0.63 -9.62
C LEU A 231 7.82 -0.21 -8.68
N ASN A 232 7.42 0.33 -7.53
CA ASN A 232 6.52 -0.34 -6.59
C ASN A 232 5.20 -0.87 -7.21
N PRO A 233 4.54 -0.26 -8.22
CA PRO A 233 3.26 -0.80 -8.70
C PRO A 233 3.48 -2.05 -9.54
N LEU A 234 4.66 -2.22 -10.15
CA LEU A 234 5.03 -3.45 -10.87
C LEU A 234 5.08 -4.66 -9.93
N ILE A 235 5.24 -4.46 -8.63
CA ILE A 235 5.25 -5.52 -7.62
C ILE A 235 3.88 -5.60 -6.92
N VAL A 236 3.33 -4.48 -6.48
CA VAL A 236 2.07 -4.45 -5.72
C VAL A 236 0.87 -4.91 -6.57
N CYS A 237 0.77 -4.47 -7.83
CA CYS A 237 -0.35 -4.82 -8.69
C CYS A 237 -0.44 -6.33 -8.97
N PRO A 238 0.64 -7.03 -9.37
CA PRO A 238 0.59 -8.49 -9.52
C PRO A 238 0.25 -9.23 -8.23
N ILE A 239 0.77 -8.80 -7.08
CA ILE A 239 0.48 -9.43 -5.78
C ILE A 239 -1.00 -9.27 -5.43
N PHE A 240 -1.58 -8.09 -5.65
CA PHE A 240 -2.99 -7.83 -5.42
C PHE A 240 -3.87 -8.71 -6.30
N ILE A 241 -3.58 -8.72 -7.61
CA ILE A 241 -4.25 -9.55 -8.60
C ILE A 241 -4.19 -11.04 -8.21
N TRP A 242 -3.03 -11.51 -7.75
CA TRP A 242 -2.85 -12.90 -7.34
C TRP A 242 -3.56 -13.24 -6.02
N SER A 243 -3.72 -12.25 -5.15
CA SER A 243 -4.37 -12.40 -3.85
C SER A 243 -5.87 -12.61 -3.99
N VAL A 244 -6.51 -12.05 -5.03
CA VAL A 244 -7.95 -12.25 -5.26
C VAL A 244 -8.20 -13.47 -6.14
N PRO A 245 -8.85 -14.55 -5.64
CA PRO A 245 -9.03 -15.79 -6.40
C PRO A 245 -9.76 -15.60 -7.74
N SER A 246 -10.77 -14.73 -7.78
CA SER A 246 -11.55 -14.45 -8.99
C SER A 246 -10.69 -13.83 -10.10
N TRP A 247 -9.82 -12.88 -9.76
CA TRP A 247 -8.91 -12.24 -10.71
C TRP A 247 -7.81 -13.19 -11.17
N LYS A 248 -7.28 -14.02 -10.26
CA LYS A 248 -6.32 -15.07 -10.59
C LYS A 248 -6.88 -16.06 -11.62
N LEU A 249 -8.14 -16.49 -11.44
CA LEU A 249 -8.83 -17.40 -12.36
C LEU A 249 -9.10 -16.72 -13.71
N PHE A 250 -9.55 -15.48 -13.69
CA PHE A 250 -9.77 -14.68 -14.90
C PHE A 250 -8.49 -14.55 -15.74
N ILE A 251 -7.38 -14.15 -15.13
CA ILE A 251 -6.10 -14.01 -15.84
C ILE A 251 -5.58 -15.35 -16.34
N ARG A 252 -5.72 -16.42 -15.55
CA ARG A 252 -5.34 -17.77 -15.99
C ARG A 252 -6.14 -18.23 -17.21
N LYS A 253 -7.41 -17.83 -17.31
CA LYS A 253 -8.29 -18.12 -18.44
C LYS A 253 -7.90 -17.33 -19.69
N HIS A 254 -7.56 -16.05 -19.55
CA HIS A 254 -7.32 -15.15 -20.69
C HIS A 254 -5.84 -15.03 -21.13
N LEU A 255 -4.88 -15.42 -20.28
CA LEU A 255 -3.44 -15.39 -20.58
C LEU A 255 -2.77 -16.76 -20.31
N PRO A 256 -3.19 -17.85 -20.99
CA PRO A 256 -2.67 -19.20 -20.74
C PRO A 256 -1.15 -19.33 -21.02
N ILE A 257 -0.61 -18.49 -21.89
CA ILE A 257 0.80 -18.52 -22.32
C ILE A 257 1.76 -18.20 -21.16
N LEU A 258 1.40 -17.26 -20.27
CA LEU A 258 2.22 -16.90 -19.09
C LEU A 258 2.26 -18.03 -18.06
N PHE A 259 1.21 -18.85 -17.99
CA PHE A 259 1.03 -19.88 -16.96
C PHE A 259 1.45 -21.28 -17.39
N ASN A 260 1.46 -21.57 -18.70
CA ASN A 260 1.92 -22.86 -19.23
C ASN A 260 3.41 -23.11 -18.99
N ARG A 261 4.24 -22.07 -18.82
CA ARG A 261 5.66 -22.20 -18.46
C ARG A 261 5.89 -22.55 -16.98
N MET A 262 5.01 -22.10 -16.08
CA MET A 262 5.15 -22.36 -14.64
C MET A 262 4.80 -23.82 -14.27
N ASN A 263 3.90 -24.44 -15.04
CA ASN A 263 3.56 -25.86 -14.90
C ASN A 263 4.66 -26.82 -15.39
N ARG A 264 5.64 -26.36 -16.18
CA ARG A 264 6.67 -27.25 -16.74
C ARG A 264 7.76 -27.67 -15.75
N ARG A 265 7.83 -27.03 -14.57
CA ARG A 265 8.79 -27.36 -13.49
C ARG A 265 8.17 -28.02 -12.25
N VAL A 266 6.84 -28.11 -12.17
CA VAL A 266 6.14 -28.81 -11.08
C VAL A 266 5.59 -30.12 -11.63
N ASN A 267 6.49 -31.01 -12.06
CA ASN A 267 6.18 -32.42 -12.31
C ASN A 267 6.53 -33.24 -11.06
N VAL A 268 6.16 -32.74 -9.88
CA VAL A 268 6.13 -33.53 -8.64
C VAL A 268 4.67 -33.63 -8.26
N ARG A 269 4.12 -34.82 -8.51
CA ARG A 269 2.80 -35.35 -8.13
C ARG A 269 2.07 -34.51 -7.06
N THR A 270 1.33 -33.49 -7.47
CA THR A 270 0.26 -32.93 -6.65
C THR A 270 -1.04 -33.65 -7.00
N PRO A 271 -1.83 -34.12 -6.01
CA PRO A 271 -3.13 -34.72 -6.26
C PRO A 271 -4.05 -33.73 -6.98
N PRO A 272 -5.12 -34.23 -7.65
CA PRO A 272 -5.93 -33.42 -8.56
C PRO A 272 -6.51 -32.19 -7.85
N SER A 273 -6.85 -31.18 -8.64
CA SER A 273 -7.44 -29.88 -8.28
C SER A 273 -8.77 -29.92 -7.51
N THR A 274 -9.16 -31.09 -7.00
CA THR A 274 -10.41 -31.37 -6.29
C THR A 274 -10.66 -30.42 -5.13
N ASN A 275 -9.63 -29.94 -4.41
CA ASN A 275 -9.82 -29.07 -3.24
C ASN A 275 -10.29 -27.64 -3.56
N ILE A 276 -10.00 -27.11 -4.75
CA ILE A 276 -10.48 -25.78 -5.15
C ILE A 276 -11.90 -25.90 -5.68
N ASP A 277 -12.18 -26.96 -6.46
CA ASP A 277 -13.52 -27.24 -6.98
C ASP A 277 -14.47 -27.64 -5.84
N LEU A 278 -14.06 -28.46 -4.87
CA LEU A 278 -14.83 -28.78 -3.66
C LEU A 278 -15.14 -27.53 -2.83
N LYS A 279 -14.19 -26.60 -2.72
CA LYS A 279 -14.39 -25.37 -1.94
C LYS A 279 -15.32 -24.40 -2.66
N TRP A 280 -15.26 -24.33 -3.98
CA TRP A 280 -16.23 -23.58 -4.80
C TRP A 280 -17.61 -24.24 -4.79
N LEU A 281 -17.67 -25.57 -4.84
CA LEU A 281 -18.90 -26.34 -4.75
C LEU A 281 -19.55 -26.17 -3.37
N GLN A 282 -18.76 -26.20 -2.30
CA GLN A 282 -19.21 -25.92 -0.93
C GLN A 282 -19.66 -24.47 -0.77
N LEU A 283 -18.95 -23.49 -1.36
CA LEU A 283 -19.36 -22.09 -1.31
C LEU A 283 -20.69 -21.87 -2.06
N ASN A 284 -20.86 -22.49 -3.23
CA ASN A 284 -22.11 -22.45 -3.98
C ASN A 284 -23.23 -23.18 -3.24
N GLN A 285 -22.93 -24.33 -2.62
CA GLN A 285 -23.89 -25.06 -1.79
C GLN A 285 -24.31 -24.22 -0.58
N GLU A 286 -23.38 -23.60 0.15
CA GLU A 286 -23.70 -22.70 1.27
C GLU A 286 -24.57 -21.54 0.78
N THR A 287 -24.19 -20.90 -0.33
CA THR A 287 -24.93 -19.78 -0.93
C THR A 287 -26.35 -20.20 -1.34
N ASP A 288 -26.51 -21.35 -2.01
CA ASP A 288 -27.79 -21.93 -2.38
C ASP A 288 -28.62 -22.33 -1.16
N THR A 289 -27.98 -22.81 -0.10
CA THR A 289 -28.67 -23.16 1.16
C THR A 289 -29.23 -21.90 1.83
N TYR A 290 -28.47 -20.81 1.82
CA TYR A 290 -28.93 -19.52 2.34
C TYR A 290 -30.06 -18.92 1.48
N PHE A 291 -29.97 -19.00 0.15
CA PHE A 291 -31.05 -18.54 -0.72
C PHE A 291 -32.33 -19.37 -0.56
N LYS A 292 -32.21 -20.70 -0.42
CA LYS A 292 -33.36 -21.57 -0.12
C LYS A 292 -33.98 -21.30 1.24
N GLN A 293 -33.15 -21.03 2.25
CA GLN A 293 -33.65 -20.62 3.58
C GLN A 293 -34.39 -19.29 3.51
N LEU A 294 -33.91 -18.35 2.69
CA LEU A 294 -34.53 -17.04 2.50
C LEU A 294 -35.85 -17.15 1.74
N GLU A 295 -35.91 -17.99 0.70
CA GLU A 295 -37.13 -18.33 -0.05
C GLU A 295 -38.18 -19.00 0.86
N SER A 296 -37.74 -19.93 1.73
CA SER A 296 -38.64 -20.61 2.68
C SER A 296 -39.13 -19.72 3.83
N ALA A 297 -38.47 -18.59 4.10
CA ALA A 297 -38.88 -17.63 5.13
C ALA A 297 -39.81 -16.54 4.60
N TRP A 298 -39.97 -16.45 3.28
CA TRP A 298 -40.84 -15.49 2.58
C TRP A 298 -42.21 -16.09 2.19
N HIS A 299 -42.38 -17.40 2.39
CA HIS A 299 -43.64 -18.14 2.26
C HIS A 299 -44.12 -18.63 3.62
#